data_AF-A0A8G2BJ49-F1
#
_entry.id   AF-A0A8G2BJ49-F1
#
_cell.length_a   1.000
_cell.length_b   1.000
_cell.length_c   1.000
_cell.angle_alpha   90.00
_cell.angle_beta   90.00
_cell.angle_gamma   90.00
#
_symmetry.space_group_name_H-M   'P 1'
#
loop_
_entity.id
_entity.type
_entity.pdbx_description
1 polymer ?
#
loop_
_entity_poly.entity_id
_entity_poly.type
_entity_poly.pdbx_seq_one_letter_code
_entity_poly.pdbx_strand_id
1 'polypeptide(L)'
;MRPFDTLIELSENQLDEKRKRLAALEERLAAARDQRQALDDEQAHEQQVASQEVGLVGFAYGAYAGRLVERRAEADRAIAKAEQSVEEQREIVREAFAELKRYEMAHQARLEKARKEREAKEQMEIDEIAGNLLRRRDERL
;
A
#
# COMPACT_ATOMS: atom_id res chain seq x y z
N MET A 1 31.10 3.57 0.19
CA MET A 1 29.75 3.79 -0.35
C MET A 1 28.81 2.78 0.33
N ARG A 2 27.71 3.20 0.96
CA ARG A 2 26.85 2.34 1.80
C ARG A 2 25.79 1.65 0.93
N PRO A 3 25.94 0.36 0.58
CA PRO A 3 25.07 -0.30 -0.41
C PRO A 3 23.62 -0.47 0.05
N PHE A 4 23.42 -0.57 1.38
CA PHE A 4 22.09 -0.75 1.98
C PHE A 4 21.23 0.51 1.90
N ASP A 5 21.81 1.69 2.10
CA ASP A 5 21.08 2.96 2.06
C ASP A 5 20.44 3.16 0.67
N THR A 6 21.21 2.87 -0.40
CA THR A 6 20.72 2.90 -1.78
C THR A 6 19.63 1.86 -2.06
N LEU A 7 19.73 0.65 -1.49
CA LEU A 7 18.68 -0.38 -1.63
C LEU A 7 17.40 0.02 -0.91
N ILE A 8 17.51 0.63 0.28
CA ILE A 8 16.37 1.16 1.03
C ILE A 8 15.67 2.24 0.21
N GLU A 9 16.40 3.27 -0.23
CA GLU A 9 15.84 4.35 -1.05
C GLU A 9 15.17 3.82 -2.33
N LEU A 10 15.78 2.85 -3.00
CA LEU A 10 15.17 2.21 -4.17
C LEU A 10 13.86 1.50 -3.81
N SER A 11 13.84 0.75 -2.71
CA SER A 11 12.64 0.01 -2.28
C SER A 11 11.53 0.93 -1.76
N GLU A 12 11.86 2.06 -1.15
CA GLU A 12 10.89 3.11 -0.78
C GLU A 12 10.22 3.69 -2.03
N ASN A 13 11.02 4.07 -3.03
CA ASN A 13 10.50 4.57 -4.30
C ASN A 13 9.59 3.54 -5.00
N GLN A 14 9.97 2.26 -4.97
CA GLN A 14 9.13 1.19 -5.54
C GLN A 14 7.81 1.01 -4.78
N LEU A 15 7.83 1.09 -3.45
CA LEU A 15 6.64 1.03 -2.62
C LEU A 15 5.70 2.20 -2.94
N ASP A 16 6.23 3.41 -3.05
CA ASP A 16 5.45 4.60 -3.37
C ASP A 16 4.81 4.53 -4.76
N GLU A 17 5.53 4.05 -5.77
CA GLU A 17 4.96 3.80 -7.09
C GLU A 17 3.82 2.76 -7.06
N LYS A 18 3.97 1.69 -6.27
CA LYS A 18 2.90 0.67 -6.12
C LYS A 18 1.69 1.23 -5.37
N ARG A 19 1.89 2.10 -4.37
CA ARG A 19 0.82 2.80 -3.65
C ARG A 19 0.06 3.78 -4.54
N LYS A 20 0.75 4.56 -5.37
CA LYS A 20 0.10 5.43 -6.36
C LYS A 20 -0.79 4.64 -7.32
N ARG A 21 -0.31 3.47 -7.78
CA ARG A 21 -1.11 2.57 -8.62
C ARG A 21 -2.34 2.03 -7.89
N LEU A 22 -2.19 1.65 -6.62
CA LEU A 22 -3.31 1.22 -5.78
C LEU A 22 -4.35 2.34 -5.65
N ALA A 23 -3.93 3.56 -5.32
CA ALA A 23 -4.82 4.72 -5.20
C ALA A 23 -5.60 4.97 -6.50
N ALA A 24 -4.92 4.92 -7.65
CA ALA A 24 -5.58 5.09 -8.95
C ALA A 24 -6.62 3.98 -9.25
N LEU A 25 -6.39 2.75 -8.79
CA LEU A 25 -7.38 1.66 -8.92
C LEU A 25 -8.57 1.86 -7.96
N GLU A 26 -8.30 2.30 -6.73
CA GLU A 26 -9.34 2.59 -5.74
C GLU A 26 -10.23 3.76 -6.19
N GLU A 27 -9.65 4.81 -6.79
CA GLU A 27 -10.40 5.91 -7.41
C GLU A 27 -11.30 5.43 -8.55
N ARG A 28 -10.80 4.56 -9.43
CA ARG A 28 -11.60 3.96 -10.51
C ARG A 28 -12.74 3.09 -9.98
N LEU A 29 -12.48 2.33 -8.93
CA LEU A 29 -13.50 1.52 -8.27
C LEU A 29 -14.58 2.40 -7.61
N ALA A 30 -14.19 3.48 -6.95
CA ALA A 30 -15.12 4.45 -6.39
C ALA A 30 -16.02 5.06 -7.49
N ALA A 31 -15.43 5.53 -8.58
CA ALA A 31 -16.18 6.08 -9.71
C ALA A 31 -17.17 5.07 -10.33
N ALA A 32 -16.77 3.79 -10.43
CA ALA A 32 -17.65 2.73 -10.93
C ALA A 32 -18.85 2.48 -9.99
N ARG A 33 -18.62 2.51 -8.67
CA ARG A 33 -19.67 2.39 -7.65
C ARG A 33 -20.62 3.59 -7.68
N ASP A 34 -20.10 4.81 -7.81
CA ASP A 34 -20.91 6.02 -7.94
C ASP A 34 -21.79 5.96 -9.20
N GLN A 35 -21.24 5.52 -10.32
CA GLN A 35 -22.01 5.31 -11.54
C GLN A 35 -23.12 4.26 -11.35
N ARG A 36 -22.82 3.17 -10.63
CA ARG A 36 -23.82 2.13 -10.35
C ARG A 36 -24.95 2.65 -9.46
N GLN A 37 -24.63 3.46 -8.46
CA GLN A 37 -25.61 4.11 -7.60
C GLN A 37 -26.48 5.11 -8.39
N ALA A 38 -25.89 5.87 -9.32
CA ALA A 38 -26.67 6.77 -10.18
C ALA A 38 -27.70 6.01 -11.03
N LEU A 39 -27.33 4.82 -11.55
CA LEU A 39 -28.28 3.91 -12.22
C LEU A 39 -29.34 3.34 -11.26
N ASP A 40 -28.99 3.22 -9.97
CA ASP A 40 -29.93 2.86 -8.91
C ASP A 40 -31.02 3.90 -8.71
N ASP A 41 -30.60 5.15 -8.59
CA ASP A 41 -31.47 6.29 -8.37
C ASP A 41 -32.34 6.60 -9.62
N GLU A 42 -31.78 6.49 -10.82
CA GLU A 42 -32.50 6.68 -12.09
C GLU A 42 -33.69 5.71 -12.22
N GLN A 43 -33.50 4.42 -11.89
CA GLN A 43 -34.60 3.44 -11.93
C GLN A 43 -35.69 3.76 -10.91
N ALA A 44 -35.31 4.15 -9.69
CA ALA A 44 -36.29 4.44 -8.65
C ALA A 44 -37.17 5.61 -9.08
N HIS A 45 -36.57 6.63 -9.71
CA HIS A 45 -37.30 7.76 -10.28
C HIS A 45 -38.22 7.32 -11.42
N GLU A 46 -37.72 6.58 -12.39
CA GLU A 46 -38.53 6.13 -13.53
C GLU A 46 -39.69 5.22 -13.12
N GLN A 47 -39.46 4.33 -12.15
CA GLN A 47 -40.50 3.47 -11.59
C GLN A 47 -41.62 4.27 -10.92
N GLN A 48 -41.24 5.34 -10.20
CA GLN A 48 -42.20 6.25 -9.59
C GLN A 48 -43.04 6.97 -10.66
N VAL A 49 -42.42 7.51 -11.71
CA VAL A 49 -43.12 8.20 -12.81
C VAL A 49 -44.06 7.25 -13.55
N ALA A 50 -43.59 6.05 -13.90
CA ALA A 50 -44.41 5.04 -14.60
C ALA A 50 -45.59 4.54 -13.76
N SER A 51 -45.49 4.57 -12.42
CA SER A 51 -46.60 4.21 -11.53
C SER A 51 -47.72 5.26 -11.46
N GLN A 52 -47.43 6.50 -11.87
CA GLN A 52 -48.36 7.63 -11.81
C GLN A 52 -49.14 7.86 -13.13
N GLU A 53 -48.62 7.39 -14.27
CA GLU A 53 -49.28 7.54 -15.57
C GLU A 53 -49.69 6.19 -16.20
N VAL A 54 -51.00 5.94 -16.30
CA VAL A 54 -51.55 4.71 -16.89
C VAL A 54 -51.82 4.94 -18.39
N GLY A 55 -51.03 4.29 -19.27
CA GLY A 55 -51.18 4.39 -20.72
C GLY A 55 -49.96 3.94 -21.54
N LEU A 56 -49.72 4.58 -22.69
CA LEU A 56 -48.56 4.35 -23.59
C LEU A 56 -47.19 4.39 -22.86
N VAL A 57 -47.11 5.12 -21.74
CA VAL A 57 -45.93 5.24 -20.88
C VAL A 57 -45.50 3.89 -20.28
N GLY A 58 -46.44 3.01 -19.93
CA GLY A 58 -46.12 1.70 -19.34
C GLY A 58 -45.42 0.74 -20.30
N PHE A 59 -45.73 0.81 -21.61
CA PHE A 59 -45.08 -0.04 -22.62
C PHE A 59 -43.66 0.44 -22.94
N ALA A 60 -43.46 1.77 -23.01
CA ALA A 60 -42.13 2.36 -23.17
C ALA A 60 -41.22 2.08 -21.95
N TYR A 61 -41.79 2.12 -20.74
CA TYR A 61 -41.08 1.79 -19.50
C TYR A 61 -40.54 0.35 -19.47
N GLY A 62 -41.30 -0.64 -19.96
CA GLY A 62 -40.83 -2.03 -20.00
C GLY A 62 -39.55 -2.24 -20.83
N ALA A 63 -39.46 -1.60 -22.00
CA ALA A 63 -38.27 -1.68 -22.85
C ALA A 63 -37.07 -0.88 -22.26
N TYR A 64 -37.34 0.23 -21.58
CA TYR A 64 -36.31 0.97 -20.86
C TYR A 64 -35.78 0.18 -19.65
N ALA A 65 -36.66 -0.41 -18.84
CA ALA A 65 -36.30 -1.19 -17.66
C ALA A 65 -35.40 -2.38 -18.01
N GLY A 66 -35.66 -3.07 -19.13
CA GLY A 66 -34.79 -4.14 -19.63
C GLY A 66 -33.35 -3.67 -19.90
N ARG A 67 -33.20 -2.54 -20.61
CA ARG A 67 -31.87 -1.95 -20.89
C ARG A 67 -31.18 -1.47 -19.61
N LEU A 68 -31.92 -0.97 -18.64
CA LEU A 68 -31.34 -0.53 -17.38
C LEU A 68 -30.81 -1.71 -16.55
N VAL A 69 -31.54 -2.82 -16.50
CA VAL A 69 -31.06 -4.07 -15.88
C VAL A 69 -29.77 -4.57 -16.52
N GLU A 70 -29.67 -4.54 -17.84
CA GLU A 70 -28.44 -4.91 -18.56
C GLU A 70 -27.26 -4.01 -18.19
N ARG A 71 -27.45 -2.68 -18.23
CA ARG A 71 -26.42 -1.70 -17.85
C ARG A 71 -25.96 -1.86 -16.41
N ARG A 72 -26.87 -2.18 -15.49
CA ARG A 72 -26.56 -2.48 -14.09
C ARG A 72 -25.73 -3.74 -13.94
N ALA A 73 -26.12 -4.82 -14.61
CA ALA A 73 -25.36 -6.07 -14.58
C ALA A 73 -23.97 -5.91 -15.21
N GLU A 74 -23.81 -5.05 -16.21
CA GLU A 74 -22.50 -4.66 -16.75
C GLU A 74 -21.66 -3.87 -15.74
N ALA A 75 -22.26 -2.88 -15.08
CA ALA A 75 -21.60 -2.09 -14.04
C ALA A 75 -21.19 -2.95 -12.83
N ASP A 76 -22.04 -3.89 -12.38
CA ASP A 76 -21.74 -4.82 -11.29
C ASP A 76 -20.56 -5.74 -11.65
N ARG A 77 -20.51 -6.23 -12.90
CA ARG A 77 -19.36 -7.00 -13.41
C ARG A 77 -18.08 -6.17 -13.48
N ALA A 78 -18.18 -4.90 -13.88
CA ALA A 78 -17.04 -3.99 -13.93
C ALA A 78 -16.51 -3.69 -12.52
N ILE A 79 -17.40 -3.47 -11.55
CA ILE A 79 -17.06 -3.29 -10.13
C ILE A 79 -16.35 -4.52 -9.60
N ALA A 80 -16.91 -5.72 -9.77
CA ALA A 80 -16.31 -6.97 -9.28
C ALA A 80 -14.89 -7.18 -9.84
N LYS A 81 -14.68 -6.87 -11.13
CA LYS A 81 -13.35 -6.94 -11.75
C LYS A 81 -12.39 -5.89 -11.17
N ALA A 82 -12.87 -4.66 -10.94
CA ALA A 82 -12.08 -3.60 -10.34
C ALA A 82 -11.70 -3.92 -8.88
N GLU A 83 -12.62 -4.50 -8.11
CA GLU A 83 -12.37 -4.98 -6.74
C GLU A 83 -11.28 -6.05 -6.72
N GLN A 84 -11.34 -7.01 -7.63
CA GLN A 84 -10.28 -8.02 -7.77
C GLN A 84 -8.92 -7.36 -8.08
N SER A 85 -8.88 -6.41 -9.02
CA SER A 85 -7.63 -5.70 -9.36
C SER A 85 -7.09 -4.87 -8.19
N VAL A 86 -7.96 -4.26 -7.38
CA VAL A 86 -7.57 -3.55 -6.16
C VAL A 86 -6.95 -4.52 -5.16
N GLU A 87 -7.56 -5.69 -4.95
CA GLU A 87 -7.04 -6.68 -4.00
C GLU A 87 -5.69 -7.25 -4.44
N GLU A 88 -5.54 -7.59 -5.73
CA GLU A 88 -4.26 -8.00 -6.31
C GLU A 88 -3.18 -6.94 -6.11
N GLN A 89 -3.52 -5.66 -6.34
CA GLN A 89 -2.58 -4.56 -6.14
C GLN A 89 -2.24 -4.33 -4.66
N ARG A 90 -3.18 -4.60 -3.74
CA ARG A 90 -2.92 -4.54 -2.29
C ARG A 90 -1.91 -5.60 -1.85
N GLU A 91 -1.98 -6.81 -2.40
CA GLU A 91 -0.96 -7.84 -2.16
C GLU A 91 0.41 -7.38 -2.68
N ILE A 92 0.47 -6.80 -3.88
CA ILE A 92 1.72 -6.26 -4.45
C ILE A 92 2.33 -5.15 -3.56
N VAL A 93 1.49 -4.29 -2.97
CA VAL A 93 1.94 -3.26 -2.02
C VAL A 93 2.44 -3.89 -0.72
N ARG A 94 1.75 -4.92 -0.20
CA ARG A 94 2.16 -5.66 0.99
C ARG A 94 3.53 -6.32 0.81
N GLU A 95 3.75 -6.98 -0.32
CA GLU A 95 5.03 -7.62 -0.65
C GLU A 95 6.17 -6.60 -0.72
N ALA A 96 5.95 -5.47 -1.40
CA ALA A 96 6.96 -4.41 -1.50
C ALA A 96 7.29 -3.79 -0.14
N PHE A 97 6.28 -3.60 0.72
CA PHE A 97 6.50 -3.13 2.08
C PHE A 97 7.33 -4.14 2.90
N ALA A 98 7.01 -5.43 2.79
CA ALA A 98 7.79 -6.48 3.45
C ALA A 98 9.25 -6.50 2.96
N GLU A 99 9.49 -6.26 1.67
CA GLU A 99 10.82 -6.14 1.11
C GLU A 99 11.60 -4.94 1.69
N LEU A 100 11.00 -3.75 1.70
CA LEU A 100 11.59 -2.57 2.35
C LEU A 100 11.98 -2.87 3.80
N LYS A 101 11.08 -3.49 4.58
CA LYS A 101 11.36 -3.84 5.98
C LYS A 101 12.51 -4.83 6.14
N ARG A 102 12.67 -5.78 5.22
CA ARG A 102 13.84 -6.68 5.22
C ARG A 102 15.14 -5.90 5.03
N TYR A 103 15.19 -4.95 4.10
CA TYR A 103 16.39 -4.12 3.89
C TYR A 103 16.68 -3.23 5.09
N GLU A 104 15.68 -2.57 5.66
CA GLU A 104 15.83 -1.77 6.87
C GLU A 104 16.39 -2.60 8.04
N MET A 105 15.82 -3.78 8.31
CA MET A 105 16.27 -4.65 9.40
C MET A 105 17.70 -5.15 9.17
N ALA A 106 18.06 -5.54 7.94
CA ALA A 106 19.42 -5.96 7.61
C ALA A 106 20.42 -4.80 7.78
N HIS A 107 20.04 -3.59 7.40
CA HIS A 107 20.85 -2.40 7.60
C HIS A 107 21.09 -2.10 9.08
N GLN A 108 20.02 -2.12 9.89
CA GLN A 108 20.10 -1.91 11.34
C GLN A 108 20.98 -2.96 12.02
N ALA A 109 20.82 -4.24 11.69
CA ALA A 109 21.66 -5.30 12.23
C ALA A 109 23.16 -5.08 11.91
N ARG A 110 23.47 -4.59 10.71
CA ARG A 110 24.84 -4.25 10.31
C ARG A 110 25.39 -3.06 11.10
N LEU A 111 24.59 -2.01 11.28
CA LEU A 111 24.98 -0.84 12.07
C LEU A 111 25.27 -1.22 13.52
N GLU A 112 24.39 -2.02 14.13
CA GLU A 112 24.56 -2.50 15.50
C GLU A 112 25.83 -3.35 15.65
N LYS A 113 26.09 -4.26 14.70
CA LYS A 113 27.33 -5.05 14.69
C LYS A 113 28.56 -4.14 14.60
N ALA A 114 28.57 -3.19 13.67
CA ALA A 114 29.67 -2.26 13.51
C ALA A 114 29.85 -1.35 14.75
N ARG A 115 28.77 -0.99 15.44
CA ARG A 115 28.83 -0.23 16.70
C ARG A 115 29.50 -1.05 17.80
N LYS A 116 29.05 -2.29 18.01
CA LYS A 116 29.64 -3.21 19.00
C LYS A 116 31.12 -3.50 18.73
N GLU A 117 31.49 -3.66 17.47
CA GLU A 117 32.90 -3.86 17.09
C GLU A 117 33.78 -2.63 17.39
N ARG A 118 33.24 -1.41 17.23
CA ARG A 118 33.94 -0.18 17.63
C ARG A 118 34.05 -0.06 19.14
N GLU A 119 32.94 -0.22 19.86
CA GLU A 119 32.90 -0.20 21.33
C GLU A 119 33.89 -1.22 21.92
N ALA A 120 33.96 -2.44 21.36
CA ALA A 120 34.91 -3.46 21.81
C ALA A 120 36.37 -3.05 21.56
N LYS A 121 36.69 -2.43 20.42
CA LYS A 121 38.03 -1.92 20.11
C LYS A 121 38.44 -0.79 21.05
N GLU A 122 37.55 0.18 21.23
CA GLU A 122 37.75 1.30 22.15
C GLU A 122 37.98 0.82 23.58
N GLN A 123 37.22 -0.18 24.05
CA GLN A 123 37.43 -0.78 25.37
C GLN A 123 38.80 -1.45 25.49
N MET A 124 39.23 -2.23 24.49
CA MET A 124 40.55 -2.87 24.50
C MET A 124 41.69 -1.84 24.55
N GLU A 125 41.57 -0.72 23.82
CA GLU A 125 42.54 0.37 23.84
C GLU A 125 42.60 1.06 25.22
N ILE A 126 41.45 1.31 25.84
CA ILE A 126 41.35 1.90 27.19
C ILE A 126 42.00 0.97 28.23
N ASP A 127 41.71 -0.33 28.16
CA ASP A 127 42.24 -1.34 29.09
C ASP A 127 43.77 -1.45 28.94
N GLU A 128 44.29 -1.40 27.71
CA GLU A 128 45.74 -1.40 27.46
C GLU A 128 46.43 -0.16 28.05
N ILE A 129 45.84 1.03 27.88
CA ILE A 129 46.35 2.27 28.46
C ILE A 129 46.35 2.18 29.99
N ALA A 130 45.25 1.72 30.59
CA ALA A 130 45.13 1.56 32.04
C ALA A 130 46.17 0.58 32.60
N GLY A 131 46.36 -0.56 31.94
CA GLY A 131 47.39 -1.54 32.31
C GLY A 131 48.81 -0.98 32.22
N ASN A 132 49.12 -0.22 31.17
CA ASN A 132 50.40 0.46 30.99
C ASN A 132 50.66 1.54 32.05
N LEU A 133 49.62 2.24 32.52
CA LEU A 133 49.74 3.22 33.60
C LEU A 133 49.99 2.53 34.95
N LEU A 134 49.30 1.42 35.22
CA LEU A 134 49.47 0.65 36.44
C LEU A 134 50.91 0.09 36.56
N ARG A 135 51.42 -0.54 35.50
CA ARG A 135 52.81 -1.05 35.46
C ARG A 135 53.84 0.04 35.78
N ARG A 136 53.71 1.21 35.15
CA ARG A 136 54.61 2.36 35.39
C ARG A 136 54.55 2.91 36.81
N ARG A 137 53.43 2.74 37.50
CA ARG A 137 53.30 3.15 38.90
C ARG A 137 54.02 2.17 39.81
N ASP A 138 53.87 0.88 39.55
CA ASP A 138 54.47 -0.17 40.39
C ASP A 138 56.01 -0.23 40.22
N GLU A 139 56.55 0.11 39.05
CA GLU A 139 58.00 0.26 38.81
C GLU A 139 58.65 1.48 39.51
N ARG A 140 57.84 2.40 40.05
CA ARG A 140 58.31 3.62 40.74
C ARG A 140 58.32 3.49 42.27
N LEU A 141 57.89 2.36 42.81
CA LEU A 141 57.92 2.02 44.25
C LEU A 141 59.11 1.10 44.55
#